data_AF-A0A1X7QEZ5-F1
#
_entry.id   AF-A0A1X7QEZ5-F1
#
_cell.length_a   1.000
_cell.length_b   1.000
_cell.length_c   1.000
_cell.angle_alpha   90.00
_cell.angle_beta   90.00
_cell.angle_gamma   90.00
#
_symmetry.space_group_name_H-M   'P 1'
#
loop_
_entity.id
_entity.type
_entity.pdbx_description
1 polymer ?
#
loop_
_entity_poly.entity_id
_entity_poly.type
_entity_poly.pdbx_seq_one_letter_code
_entity_poly.pdbx_strand_id
1 'polypeptide(L)'
;MPISQTNFPGIYISTQTSAREEPYKNQVESALEKIAAGSSGSALLQGLSAISARKNRKVTIAEIGAEAQPNTRAVLSASEVEKYDPETFADNLELAKERARKGKGCNAIIEWSPQSHIELNSNGSPLRLGSDPEESFVVLAHELIHAQHLLAGTSRAYKGGDRYDETSEAGKEELRAVGVGKYEYRKTRQPSENSIRQEHGLPVRKKYKPHGM
;
A
#
# COMPACT_ATOMS: atom_id res chain seq x y z
N MET A 1 12.73 13.08 11.12
CA MET A 1 11.58 13.16 10.19
C MET A 1 10.33 13.42 11.02
N PRO A 2 9.59 14.52 10.77
CA PRO A 2 8.31 14.75 11.43
C PRO A 2 7.33 13.61 11.10
N ILE A 3 6.42 13.35 12.04
CA ILE A 3 5.31 12.40 11.90
C ILE A 3 4.06 13.07 12.44
N SER A 4 3.03 13.15 11.60
CA SER A 4 1.71 13.64 11.98
C SER A 4 0.62 12.67 11.54
N GLN A 5 -0.51 12.72 12.25
CA GLN A 5 -1.67 11.90 11.94
C GLN A 5 -2.51 12.57 10.85
N THR A 6 -3.08 11.75 9.96
CA THR A 6 -4.09 12.17 8.99
C THR A 6 -5.48 12.19 9.64
N ASN A 7 -6.48 12.71 8.91
CA ASN A 7 -7.90 12.57 9.29
C ASN A 7 -8.39 11.10 9.32
N PHE A 8 -7.59 10.14 8.84
CA PHE A 8 -7.93 8.72 8.83
C PHE A 8 -7.20 7.99 9.99
N PRO A 9 -7.93 7.48 11.01
CA PRO A 9 -7.31 6.90 12.19
C PRO A 9 -6.41 5.69 11.88
N GLY A 10 -5.21 5.68 12.47
CA GLY A 10 -4.21 4.64 12.21
C GLY A 10 -3.30 4.89 11.00
N ILE A 11 -3.54 5.98 10.26
CA ILE A 11 -2.73 6.41 9.13
C ILE A 11 -2.02 7.73 9.47
N TYR A 12 -0.71 7.72 9.32
CA TYR A 12 0.19 8.83 9.61
C TYR A 12 0.97 9.19 8.35
N ILE A 13 1.56 10.38 8.32
CA ILE A 13 2.53 10.79 7.30
C ILE A 13 3.92 10.94 7.89
N SER A 14 4.94 10.90 7.04
CA SER A 14 6.28 11.35 7.38
C SER A 14 6.95 12.03 6.20
N THR A 15 7.61 13.16 6.44
CA THR A 15 8.33 13.92 5.42
C THR A 15 9.80 14.03 5.77
N GLN A 16 10.60 14.47 4.78
CA GLN A 16 12.04 14.70 5.01
C GLN A 16 12.27 15.89 5.95
N THR A 17 11.43 16.93 5.86
CA THR A 17 11.56 18.17 6.64
C THR A 17 10.20 18.67 7.11
N SER A 18 10.17 19.38 8.25
CA SER A 18 8.94 19.98 8.80
C SER A 18 8.29 20.99 7.85
N ALA A 19 9.07 21.69 7.02
CA ALA A 19 8.52 22.64 6.04
C ALA A 19 7.64 21.98 4.96
N ARG A 20 7.80 20.67 4.74
CA ARG A 20 7.01 19.90 3.77
C ARG A 20 5.82 19.17 4.38
N GLU A 21 5.72 19.15 5.72
CA GLU A 21 4.73 18.36 6.43
C GLU A 21 3.29 18.74 6.04
N GLU A 22 2.93 20.02 6.16
CA GLU A 22 1.58 20.50 5.82
C GLU A 22 1.23 20.32 4.32
N PRO A 23 2.07 20.76 3.36
CA PRO A 23 1.79 20.52 1.93
C PRO A 23 1.59 19.03 1.59
N TYR A 24 2.46 18.16 2.12
CA TYR A 24 2.37 16.73 1.85
C TYR A 24 1.16 16.10 2.55
N LYS A 25 0.85 16.53 3.77
CA LYS A 25 -0.35 16.10 4.50
C LYS A 25 -1.61 16.37 3.69
N ASN A 26 -1.76 17.58 3.15
CA ASN A 26 -2.91 17.95 2.34
C ASN A 26 -3.05 17.06 1.08
N GLN A 27 -1.93 16.70 0.46
CA GLN A 27 -1.93 15.80 -0.71
C GLN A 27 -2.32 14.37 -0.33
N VAL A 28 -1.80 13.86 0.79
CA VAL A 28 -2.17 12.55 1.31
C VAL A 28 -3.65 12.52 1.72
N GLU A 29 -4.14 13.55 2.41
CA GLU A 29 -5.54 13.63 2.83
C GLU A 29 -6.47 13.69 1.61
N SER A 30 -6.17 14.52 0.61
CA SER A 30 -6.94 14.55 -0.62
C SER A 30 -6.96 13.18 -1.34
N ALA A 31 -5.84 12.48 -1.38
CA ALA A 31 -5.77 11.13 -1.96
C ALA A 31 -6.60 10.10 -1.16
N LEU A 32 -6.52 10.14 0.18
CA LEU A 32 -7.30 9.27 1.05
C LEU A 32 -8.80 9.57 0.96
N GLU A 33 -9.20 10.84 0.84
CA GLU A 33 -10.59 11.26 0.60
C GLU A 33 -11.10 10.76 -0.75
N LYS A 34 -10.30 10.88 -1.82
CA LYS A 34 -10.63 10.26 -3.11
C LYS A 34 -10.86 8.76 -2.95
N ILE A 35 -9.94 8.02 -2.31
CA ILE A 35 -10.12 6.59 -2.02
C ILE A 35 -11.41 6.33 -1.23
N ALA A 36 -11.69 7.13 -0.20
CA ALA A 36 -12.85 6.96 0.68
C ALA A 36 -14.21 7.22 0.01
N ALA A 37 -14.23 7.91 -1.14
CA ALA A 37 -15.47 8.26 -1.83
C ALA A 37 -16.21 7.03 -2.39
N GLY A 38 -15.50 5.94 -2.67
CA GLY A 38 -16.05 4.66 -3.09
C GLY A 38 -16.27 3.67 -1.94
N SER A 39 -17.16 2.70 -2.12
CA SER A 39 -17.46 1.67 -1.11
C SER A 39 -16.29 0.73 -0.81
N SER A 40 -15.52 0.33 -1.83
CA SER A 40 -14.34 -0.52 -1.74
C SER A 40 -13.21 0.23 -1.06
N GLY A 41 -12.96 1.47 -1.48
CA GLY A 41 -11.92 2.28 -0.84
C GLY A 41 -12.27 2.66 0.60
N SER A 42 -13.52 3.00 0.89
CA SER A 42 -13.99 3.20 2.27
C SER A 42 -13.81 1.95 3.13
N ALA A 43 -14.17 0.77 2.62
CA ALA A 43 -13.98 -0.50 3.32
C ALA A 43 -12.49 -0.81 3.60
N LEU A 44 -11.58 -0.47 2.68
CA LEU A 44 -10.14 -0.60 2.89
C LEU A 44 -9.67 0.26 4.08
N LEU A 45 -10.02 1.55 4.09
CA LEU A 45 -9.61 2.49 5.13
C LEU A 45 -10.23 2.14 6.50
N GLN A 46 -11.50 1.72 6.52
CA GLN A 46 -12.14 1.20 7.73
C GLN A 46 -11.44 -0.07 8.24
N GLY A 47 -11.03 -0.97 7.35
CA GLY A 47 -10.28 -2.17 7.70
C GLY A 47 -8.93 -1.85 8.34
N LEU A 48 -8.19 -0.89 7.79
CA LEU A 48 -6.93 -0.40 8.38
C LEU A 48 -7.16 0.22 9.76
N SER A 49 -8.16 1.09 9.89
CA SER A 49 -8.54 1.72 11.16
C SER A 49 -8.92 0.68 12.23
N ALA A 50 -9.69 -0.34 11.85
CA ALA A 50 -10.09 -1.42 12.75
C ALA A 50 -8.88 -2.27 13.21
N ILE A 51 -7.93 -2.57 12.33
CA ILE A 51 -6.70 -3.27 12.71
C ILE A 51 -5.86 -2.38 13.65
N SER A 52 -5.74 -1.09 13.34
CA SER A 52 -5.04 -0.12 14.18
C SER A 52 -5.59 -0.12 15.60
N ALA A 53 -6.90 0.06 15.75
CA ALA A 53 -7.56 0.12 17.06
C ALA A 53 -7.42 -1.19 17.86
N ARG A 54 -7.52 -2.35 17.19
CA ARG A 54 -7.53 -3.66 17.88
C ARG A 54 -6.14 -4.22 18.17
N LYS A 55 -5.15 -3.87 17.35
CA LYS A 55 -3.80 -4.47 17.39
C LYS A 55 -2.69 -3.46 17.67
N ASN A 56 -3.02 -2.19 17.88
CA ASN A 56 -2.08 -1.08 18.04
C ASN A 56 -1.05 -1.04 16.90
N ARG A 57 -1.56 -1.07 15.66
CA ARG A 57 -0.75 -1.06 14.44
C ARG A 57 -0.99 0.21 13.65
N LYS A 58 0.00 0.66 12.90
CA LYS A 58 -0.12 1.87 12.10
C LYS A 58 0.45 1.71 10.70
N VAL A 59 -0.06 2.54 9.81
CA VAL A 59 0.51 2.80 8.49
C VAL A 59 1.13 4.20 8.52
N THR A 60 2.36 4.33 8.03
CA THR A 60 3.02 5.62 7.85
C THR A 60 3.30 5.82 6.36
N ILE A 61 2.72 6.85 5.77
CA ILE A 61 2.93 7.25 4.38
C ILE A 61 4.12 8.22 4.35
N ALA A 62 5.28 7.74 3.93
CA ALA A 62 6.53 8.47 3.82
C ALA A 62 6.68 9.12 2.43
N GLU A 63 7.02 10.40 2.42
CA GLU A 63 7.29 11.18 1.21
C GLU A 63 8.54 10.65 0.48
N ILE A 64 8.38 10.35 -0.81
CA ILE A 64 9.50 10.06 -1.72
C ILE A 64 9.50 11.03 -2.92
N GLY A 65 10.62 11.11 -3.63
CA GLY A 65 10.74 11.95 -4.83
C GLY A 65 9.89 11.42 -6.00
N ALA A 66 9.59 12.29 -6.97
CA ALA A 66 8.79 11.97 -8.16
C ALA A 66 9.25 10.72 -8.92
N GLU A 67 10.58 10.55 -9.03
CA GLU A 67 11.21 9.45 -9.78
C GLU A 67 11.36 8.16 -8.97
N ALA A 68 11.07 8.19 -7.67
CA ALA A 68 11.17 7.03 -6.82
C ALA A 68 9.94 6.12 -6.98
N GLN A 69 10.16 4.81 -6.99
CA GLN A 69 9.07 3.85 -7.09
C GLN A 69 8.32 3.73 -5.77
N PRO A 70 6.99 3.83 -5.76
CA PRO A 70 6.20 3.53 -4.59
C PRO A 70 6.37 2.10 -4.12
N ASN A 71 6.30 1.91 -2.80
CA ASN A 71 6.53 0.61 -2.18
C ASN A 71 5.93 0.55 -0.77
N THR A 72 5.63 -0.65 -0.29
CA THR A 72 5.18 -0.90 1.07
C THR A 72 6.15 -1.82 1.80
N ARG A 73 6.67 -1.36 2.94
CA ARG A 73 7.63 -2.10 3.77
C ARG A 73 7.02 -2.50 5.10
N ALA A 74 7.33 -3.71 5.56
CA ALA A 74 7.01 -4.17 6.89
C ALA A 74 8.00 -3.60 7.91
N VAL A 75 7.50 -3.03 9.01
CA VAL A 75 8.32 -2.57 10.14
C VAL A 75 7.69 -3.01 11.47
N LEU A 76 8.51 -3.18 12.49
CA LEU A 76 8.05 -3.49 13.84
C LEU A 76 7.28 -2.31 14.45
N SER A 77 6.33 -2.60 15.35
CA SER A 77 5.76 -1.58 16.26
C SER A 77 6.79 -1.13 17.30
N ALA A 78 6.56 0.02 17.93
CA ALA A 78 7.46 0.52 19.00
C ALA A 78 7.63 -0.53 20.12
N SER A 79 6.52 -1.13 20.57
CA SER A 79 6.54 -2.23 21.55
C SER A 79 7.24 -3.50 21.05
N GLU A 80 7.25 -3.76 19.74
CA GLU A 80 7.99 -4.88 19.16
C GLU A 80 9.48 -4.55 19.04
N VAL A 81 9.84 -3.31 18.74
CA VAL A 81 11.23 -2.83 18.80
C VAL A 81 11.78 -2.95 20.21
N GLU A 82 11.05 -2.47 21.23
CA GLU A 82 11.45 -2.62 22.64
C GLU A 82 11.58 -4.08 23.05
N LYS A 83 10.71 -4.96 22.53
CA LYS A 83 10.69 -6.38 22.88
C LYS A 83 11.81 -7.18 22.21
N TYR A 84 12.06 -6.94 20.93
CA TYR A 84 12.99 -7.73 20.12
C TYR A 84 14.38 -7.09 20.01
N ASP A 85 14.48 -5.80 20.33
CA ASP A 85 15.71 -5.00 20.35
C ASP A 85 16.60 -5.21 19.10
N PRO A 86 16.07 -4.94 17.89
CA PRO A 86 16.84 -5.13 16.66
C PRO A 86 18.05 -4.19 16.62
N GLU A 87 19.24 -4.74 16.38
CA GLU A 87 20.49 -3.97 16.33
C GLU A 87 20.50 -2.96 15.18
N THR A 88 19.90 -3.33 14.05
CA THR A 88 19.82 -2.49 12.86
C THR A 88 18.40 -2.31 12.33
N PHE A 89 18.21 -1.31 11.48
CA PHE A 89 16.97 -1.18 10.73
C PHE A 89 16.70 -2.39 9.82
N ALA A 90 17.75 -3.04 9.30
CA ALA A 90 17.58 -4.25 8.50
C ALA A 90 17.01 -5.40 9.33
N ASP A 91 17.47 -5.58 10.57
CA ASP A 91 16.95 -6.61 11.48
C ASP A 91 15.47 -6.35 11.83
N ASN A 92 15.11 -5.08 12.02
CA ASN A 92 13.71 -4.67 12.19
C ASN A 92 12.86 -5.11 10.99
N LEU A 93 13.32 -4.84 9.76
CA LEU A 93 12.62 -5.25 8.54
C LEU A 93 12.47 -6.77 8.46
N GLU A 94 13.53 -7.54 8.72
CA GLU A 94 13.50 -9.01 8.63
C GLU A 94 12.53 -9.63 9.65
N LEU A 95 12.58 -9.16 10.90
CA LEU A 95 11.63 -9.59 11.93
C LEU A 95 10.19 -9.23 11.55
N ALA A 96 9.96 -8.02 11.04
CA ALA A 96 8.64 -7.58 10.60
C ALA A 96 8.11 -8.41 9.42
N LYS A 97 8.96 -8.75 8.44
CA LYS A 97 8.62 -9.63 7.31
C LYS A 97 8.20 -11.02 7.80
N GLU A 98 8.89 -11.58 8.79
CA GLU A 98 8.52 -12.85 9.39
C GLU A 98 7.12 -12.78 10.02
N ARG A 99 6.83 -11.70 10.76
CA ARG A 99 5.52 -11.49 11.38
C ARG A 99 4.43 -11.30 10.34
N ALA A 100 4.71 -10.58 9.26
CA ALA A 100 3.80 -10.28 8.16
C ALA A 100 3.33 -11.54 7.41
N ARG A 101 4.11 -12.64 7.42
CA ARG A 101 3.75 -13.90 6.74
C ARG A 101 3.21 -15.00 7.67
N LYS A 102 3.35 -14.84 9.00
CA LYS A 102 2.98 -15.86 10.02
C LYS A 102 1.70 -15.52 10.80
N GLY A 103 0.79 -14.70 10.24
CA GLY A 103 -0.47 -14.34 10.91
C GLY A 103 -0.32 -13.44 12.13
N LYS A 104 0.91 -12.99 12.43
CA LYS A 104 1.16 -12.06 13.54
C LYS A 104 0.80 -10.67 13.08
N GLY A 105 1.35 -10.22 11.95
CA GLY A 105 1.23 -8.86 11.41
C GLY A 105 2.18 -7.86 12.08
N CYS A 106 2.33 -6.70 11.46
CA CYS A 106 3.30 -5.66 11.83
C CYS A 106 2.80 -4.28 11.41
N ASN A 107 3.58 -3.23 11.66
CA ASN A 107 3.34 -1.91 11.07
C ASN A 107 3.78 -1.89 9.60
N ALA A 108 3.33 -0.87 8.88
CA ALA A 108 3.71 -0.64 7.49
C ALA A 108 4.22 0.78 7.27
N ILE A 109 5.25 0.91 6.43
CA ILE A 109 5.65 2.18 5.82
C ILE A 109 5.29 2.10 4.34
N ILE A 110 4.51 3.05 3.85
CA ILE A 110 4.22 3.24 2.44
C ILE A 110 5.10 4.38 1.96
N GLU A 111 5.98 4.11 1.01
CA GLU A 111 6.75 5.11 0.28
C GLU A 111 5.89 5.56 -0.91
N TRP A 112 5.50 6.84 -0.96
CA TRP A 112 4.61 7.34 -2.01
C TRP A 112 4.91 8.78 -2.40
N SER A 113 4.68 9.10 -3.68
CA SER A 113 4.71 10.46 -4.20
C SER A 113 3.34 10.80 -4.81
N PRO A 114 2.83 12.03 -4.60
CA PRO A 114 1.61 12.51 -5.25
C PRO A 114 1.74 12.62 -6.78
N GLN A 115 2.96 12.50 -7.32
CA GLN A 115 3.21 12.44 -8.76
C GLN A 115 3.21 11.00 -9.30
N SER A 116 3.10 9.97 -8.46
CA SER A 116 3.18 8.58 -8.92
C SER A 116 1.92 8.14 -9.64
N HIS A 117 2.01 7.84 -10.94
CA HIS A 117 0.91 7.32 -11.76
C HIS A 117 1.29 6.04 -12.49
N ILE A 118 0.32 5.17 -12.78
CA ILE A 118 0.52 4.00 -13.66
C ILE A 118 -0.22 4.23 -14.96
N GLU A 119 0.53 4.45 -16.05
CA GLU A 119 -0.05 4.56 -17.38
C GLU A 119 -0.44 3.17 -17.89
N LEU A 120 -1.68 3.03 -18.36
CA LEU A 120 -2.20 1.78 -18.91
C LEU A 120 -2.36 1.87 -20.42
N ASN A 121 -2.00 0.82 -21.14
CA ASN A 121 -2.38 0.69 -22.54
C ASN A 121 -3.87 0.31 -22.69
N SER A 122 -4.36 0.30 -23.94
CA SER A 122 -5.75 -0.06 -24.29
C SER A 122 -6.19 -1.45 -23.79
N ASN A 123 -5.23 -2.34 -23.53
CA ASN A 123 -5.47 -3.68 -22.98
C ASN A 123 -5.41 -3.73 -21.45
N GLY A 124 -5.28 -2.59 -20.77
CA GLY A 124 -5.17 -2.51 -19.31
C GLY A 124 -3.87 -3.09 -18.77
N SER A 125 -2.81 -3.14 -19.57
CA SER A 125 -1.46 -3.52 -19.12
C SER A 125 -0.67 -2.25 -18.78
N PRO A 126 0.13 -2.23 -17.70
CA PRO A 126 1.00 -1.10 -17.39
C PRO A 126 2.03 -0.85 -18.50
N LEU A 127 2.23 0.42 -18.86
CA LEU A 127 3.27 0.86 -19.78
C LEU A 127 4.50 1.36 -19.02
N ARG A 128 4.31 2.32 -18.12
CA ARG A 128 5.35 2.96 -17.31
C ARG A 128 4.74 3.64 -16.09
N LEU A 129 5.61 4.10 -15.19
CA LEU A 129 5.23 5.13 -14.23
C LEU A 129 5.18 6.48 -14.96
N GLY A 130 4.07 7.17 -14.82
CA GLY A 130 3.84 8.51 -15.36
C GLY A 130 3.72 9.54 -14.24
N SER A 131 3.40 10.78 -14.62
CA SER A 131 3.07 11.88 -13.71
C SER A 131 1.66 12.38 -13.98
N ASP A 132 0.66 11.75 -13.35
CA ASP A 132 -0.72 12.23 -13.35
C ASP A 132 -1.23 12.32 -11.90
N PRO A 133 -1.27 13.55 -11.34
CA PRO A 133 -1.76 13.77 -9.98
C PRO A 133 -3.23 13.37 -9.78
N GLU A 134 -4.05 13.30 -10.84
CA GLU A 134 -5.47 12.98 -10.69
C GLU A 134 -5.70 11.49 -10.41
N GLU A 135 -4.80 10.63 -10.88
CA GLU A 135 -4.86 9.18 -10.72
C GLU A 135 -3.85 8.63 -9.70
N SER A 136 -3.00 9.47 -9.10
CA SER A 136 -1.94 9.02 -8.17
C SER A 136 -2.47 8.37 -6.89
N PHE A 137 -3.69 8.72 -6.49
CA PHE A 137 -4.40 8.08 -5.38
C PHE A 137 -4.61 6.57 -5.60
N VAL A 138 -4.67 6.10 -6.85
CA VAL A 138 -4.80 4.67 -7.16
C VAL A 138 -3.52 3.92 -6.81
N VAL A 139 -2.36 4.54 -7.01
CA VAL A 139 -1.08 3.96 -6.59
C VAL A 139 -1.01 3.91 -5.07
N LEU A 140 -1.44 4.97 -4.37
CA LEU A 140 -1.56 4.93 -2.91
C LEU A 140 -2.52 3.82 -2.44
N ALA A 141 -3.65 3.64 -3.13
CA ALA A 141 -4.60 2.58 -2.81
C ALA A 141 -3.99 1.18 -2.93
N HIS A 142 -3.18 0.95 -3.98
CA HIS A 142 -2.43 -0.29 -4.16
C HIS A 142 -1.52 -0.58 -2.96
N GLU A 143 -0.73 0.40 -2.54
CA GLU A 143 0.17 0.28 -1.39
C GLU A 143 -0.61 0.11 -0.07
N LEU A 144 -1.76 0.77 0.10
CA LEU A 144 -2.63 0.59 1.27
C LEU A 144 -3.19 -0.83 1.37
N ILE A 145 -3.46 -1.49 0.24
CA ILE A 145 -3.89 -2.90 0.23
C ILE A 145 -2.76 -3.81 0.70
N HIS A 146 -1.52 -3.59 0.25
CA HIS A 146 -0.37 -4.28 0.80
C HIS A 146 -0.21 -4.02 2.30
N ALA A 147 -0.33 -2.76 2.73
CA ALA A 147 -0.27 -2.40 4.14
C ALA A 147 -1.33 -3.14 4.96
N GLN A 148 -2.57 -3.27 4.46
CA GLN A 148 -3.61 -4.05 5.13
C GLN A 148 -3.20 -5.51 5.31
N HIS A 149 -2.59 -6.12 4.30
CA HIS A 149 -2.10 -7.50 4.39
C HIS A 149 -0.93 -7.65 5.37
N LEU A 150 -0.01 -6.68 5.43
CA LEU A 150 1.07 -6.62 6.41
C LEU A 150 0.52 -6.49 7.83
N LEU A 151 -0.39 -5.55 8.03
CA LEU A 151 -1.06 -5.31 9.29
C LEU A 151 -1.86 -6.53 9.75
N ALA A 152 -2.44 -7.32 8.83
CA ALA A 152 -3.16 -8.55 9.16
C ALA A 152 -2.25 -9.78 9.34
N GLY A 153 -0.97 -9.72 8.94
CA GLY A 153 -0.08 -10.87 8.95
C GLY A 153 -0.40 -11.90 7.85
N THR A 154 -1.03 -11.47 6.77
CA THR A 154 -1.49 -12.34 5.66
C THR A 154 -0.71 -12.12 4.37
N SER A 155 0.33 -11.27 4.39
CA SER A 155 1.10 -10.92 3.20
C SER A 155 1.81 -12.14 2.61
N ARG A 156 1.80 -12.21 1.28
CA ARG A 156 2.51 -13.24 0.51
C ARG A 156 3.81 -12.71 -0.12
N ALA A 157 4.04 -11.40 -0.11
CA ALA A 157 5.24 -10.76 -0.65
C ALA A 157 6.55 -11.38 -0.12
N TYR A 158 6.56 -11.79 1.15
CA TYR A 158 7.76 -12.32 1.83
C TYR A 158 7.79 -13.85 1.95
N LYS A 159 6.96 -14.56 1.17
CA LYS A 159 6.97 -16.04 1.12
C LYS A 159 7.86 -16.60 0.01
N GLY A 160 8.47 -15.73 -0.80
CA GLY A 160 9.46 -16.07 -1.81
C GLY A 160 8.98 -15.93 -3.26
N GLY A 161 9.95 -15.85 -4.17
CA GLY A 161 9.77 -15.75 -5.61
C GLY A 161 9.69 -14.31 -6.13
N ASP A 162 9.60 -14.17 -7.45
CA ASP A 162 9.59 -12.90 -8.16
C ASP A 162 8.16 -12.31 -8.21
N ARG A 163 8.02 -11.02 -7.91
CA ARG A 163 6.73 -10.30 -7.98
C ARG A 163 6.13 -10.22 -9.40
N TYR A 164 6.95 -10.39 -10.43
CA TYR A 164 6.53 -10.45 -11.83
C TYR A 164 6.25 -11.87 -12.33
N ASP A 165 6.57 -12.89 -11.54
CA ASP A 165 6.12 -14.27 -11.74
C ASP A 165 4.79 -14.48 -11.03
N GLU A 166 3.69 -14.47 -11.79
CA GLU A 166 2.32 -14.66 -11.32
C GLU A 166 2.09 -16.00 -10.59
N THR A 167 2.98 -16.98 -10.78
CA THR A 167 2.91 -18.29 -10.11
C THR A 167 3.57 -18.29 -8.73
N SER A 168 4.44 -17.32 -8.47
CA SER A 168 5.14 -17.15 -7.20
C SER A 168 4.23 -16.59 -6.10
N GLU A 169 4.63 -16.68 -4.83
CA GLU A 169 3.84 -16.09 -3.74
C GLU A 169 3.89 -14.56 -3.77
N ALA A 170 5.02 -13.98 -4.17
CA ALA A 170 5.14 -12.55 -4.39
C ALA A 170 4.23 -12.08 -5.55
N GLY A 171 4.23 -12.76 -6.70
CA GLY A 171 3.34 -12.37 -7.80
C GLY A 171 1.86 -12.58 -7.47
N LYS A 172 1.51 -13.59 -6.67
CA LYS A 172 0.14 -13.74 -6.15
C LYS A 172 -0.26 -12.62 -5.20
N GLU A 173 0.67 -12.01 -4.47
CA GLU A 173 0.40 -10.82 -3.64
C GLU A 173 -0.02 -9.65 -4.51
N GLU A 174 0.73 -9.41 -5.59
CA GLU A 174 0.48 -8.34 -6.55
C GLU A 174 -0.84 -8.53 -7.28
N LEU A 175 -1.12 -9.75 -7.79
CA LEU A 175 -2.40 -10.07 -8.41
C LEU A 175 -3.58 -9.90 -7.44
N ARG A 176 -3.35 -10.16 -6.14
CA ARG A 176 -4.34 -9.94 -5.09
C ARG A 176 -4.57 -8.46 -4.83
N ALA A 177 -3.51 -7.66 -4.77
CA ALA A 177 -3.61 -6.21 -4.60
C ALA A 177 -4.29 -5.55 -5.81
N VAL A 178 -3.95 -5.95 -7.03
CA VAL A 178 -4.60 -5.43 -8.24
C VAL A 178 -6.06 -5.90 -8.33
N GLY A 179 -6.37 -7.13 -7.91
CA GLY A 179 -7.72 -7.70 -8.03
C GLY A 179 -7.95 -8.35 -9.40
N VAL A 180 -7.01 -9.18 -9.87
CA VAL A 180 -7.08 -9.87 -11.17
C VAL A 180 -7.37 -11.36 -10.99
N GLY A 181 -8.08 -11.95 -11.97
CA GLY A 181 -8.32 -13.38 -12.04
C GLY A 181 -9.19 -13.90 -10.90
N LYS A 182 -8.63 -14.73 -10.02
CA LYS A 182 -9.36 -15.25 -8.83
C LYS A 182 -9.53 -14.21 -7.72
N TYR A 183 -8.82 -13.08 -7.79
CA TYR A 183 -8.86 -12.04 -6.78
C TYR A 183 -9.81 -10.89 -7.11
N GLU A 184 -10.52 -10.96 -8.24
CA GLU A 184 -11.52 -9.95 -8.63
C GLU A 184 -12.53 -9.68 -7.51
N TYR A 185 -12.86 -8.40 -7.29
CA TYR A 185 -13.80 -7.98 -6.25
C TYR A 185 -15.15 -8.71 -6.30
N ARG A 186 -15.69 -8.97 -7.50
CA ARG A 186 -16.94 -9.74 -7.66
C ARG A 186 -16.90 -11.15 -7.06
N LYS A 187 -15.70 -11.73 -6.90
CA LYS A 187 -15.47 -13.08 -6.35
C LYS A 187 -15.10 -13.03 -4.87
N THR A 188 -14.29 -12.06 -4.47
CA THR A 188 -13.70 -12.01 -3.12
C THR A 188 -14.42 -11.06 -2.17
N ARG A 189 -15.09 -10.03 -2.72
CA ARG A 189 -15.62 -8.86 -2.00
C ARG A 189 -14.56 -8.13 -1.17
N GLN A 190 -13.27 -8.35 -1.46
CA GLN A 190 -12.15 -7.70 -0.79
C GLN A 190 -11.69 -6.49 -1.61
N PRO A 191 -11.41 -5.33 -0.97
CA PRO A 191 -10.87 -4.18 -1.66
C PRO A 191 -9.62 -4.50 -2.48
N SER A 192 -9.55 -3.92 -3.67
CA SER A 192 -8.45 -4.09 -4.63
C SER A 192 -8.25 -2.80 -5.42
N GLU A 193 -7.10 -2.65 -6.08
CA GLU A 193 -6.84 -1.52 -6.97
C GLU A 193 -7.94 -1.42 -8.04
N ASN A 194 -8.34 -2.54 -8.65
CA ASN A 194 -9.35 -2.56 -9.69
C ASN A 194 -10.74 -2.19 -9.20
N SER A 195 -11.14 -2.61 -7.99
CA SER A 195 -12.45 -2.20 -7.46
C SER A 195 -12.48 -0.71 -7.15
N ILE A 196 -11.37 -0.14 -6.67
CA ILE A 196 -11.25 1.30 -6.46
C ILE A 196 -11.23 2.04 -7.80
N ARG A 197 -10.45 1.60 -8.79
CA ARG A 197 -10.47 2.16 -10.15
C ARG A 197 -11.90 2.20 -10.74
N GLN A 198 -12.66 1.12 -10.58
CA GLN A 198 -14.04 1.03 -11.05
C GLN A 198 -14.97 2.06 -10.40
N GLU A 199 -14.82 2.31 -9.10
CA GLU A 199 -15.61 3.31 -8.37
C GLU A 199 -15.38 4.74 -8.87
N HIS A 200 -14.22 5.00 -9.45
CA HIS A 200 -13.83 6.29 -10.02
C HIS A 200 -13.94 6.36 -11.54
N GLY A 201 -14.54 5.35 -12.20
CA GLY A 201 -14.66 5.31 -13.65
C GLY A 201 -13.33 5.18 -14.40
N LEU A 202 -12.26 4.75 -13.71
CA LEU A 202 -10.93 4.61 -14.27
C LEU A 202 -10.75 3.26 -14.98
N PRO A 203 -9.88 3.18 -16.00
CA PRO A 203 -9.54 1.90 -16.62
C PRO A 203 -8.94 0.92 -15.61
N VAL A 204 -9.45 -0.32 -15.63
CA VAL A 204 -8.94 -1.41 -14.77
C VAL A 204 -7.68 -2.05 -15.34
N ARG A 205 -6.79 -2.47 -14.45
CA ARG A 205 -5.62 -3.29 -14.80
C ARG A 205 -6.07 -4.72 -15.08
N LYS A 206 -5.68 -5.25 -16.24
CA LYS A 206 -5.88 -6.66 -16.59
C LYS A 206 -4.67 -7.52 -16.27
N LYS A 207 -3.50 -6.88 -16.05
CA LYS A 207 -2.23 -7.53 -15.76
C LYS A 207 -1.46 -6.75 -14.70
N TYR A 208 -0.65 -7.48 -13.94
CA TYR A 208 0.28 -6.83 -13.04
C TYR A 208 1.50 -6.29 -13.79
N LYS A 209 2.15 -7.09 -14.63
CA LYS A 209 3.36 -6.66 -15.34
C LYS A 209 3.07 -6.00 -16.70
N PRO A 210 3.96 -5.10 -17.18
CA PRO A 210 3.98 -4.65 -18.57
C PRO A 210 4.11 -5.81 -19.57
N HIS A 211 3.67 -5.58 -20.80
CA HIS A 211 3.93 -6.53 -21.89
C HIS A 211 5.40 -6.41 -22.31
N GLY A 212 6.16 -7.52 -22.29
CA GLY A 212 7.55 -7.56 -22.78
C GLY A 212 8.66 -7.62 -21.72
N MET A 213 8.31 -7.85 -20.44
CA MET A 213 9.25 -8.34 -19.40
C MET A 213 8.98 -9.79 -19.05
#